data_AF-A0A2G0Q4J8-F1
#
_entry.id   AF-A0A2G0Q4J8-F1
#
_cell.length_a   1.000
_cell.length_b   1.000
_cell.length_c   1.000
_cell.angle_alpha   90.00
_cell.angle_beta   90.00
_cell.angle_gamma   90.00
#
_symmetry.space_group_name_H-M   'P 1'
#
loop_
_entity.id
_entity.type
_entity.pdbx_description
1 polymer ?
#
loop_
_entity_poly.entity_id
_entity_poly.type
_entity_poly.pdbx_seq_one_letter_code
_entity_poly.pdbx_strand_id
1 'polypeptide(L)'
;MLVKVTEYGFCVHDFSMIPCQKYRDCINCTEQVCVRGDKEKLTRLKIQRDKTQAQLEKATAGMVEGFYGAGRWFEHQKQTLERTVELIRLLESDDIEDGAVIRSRNNQEFSPLKREMAAKIAQPKVEFDRSDKDEMRALLGGDFG
;
A
#
# COMPACT_ATOMS: atom_id res chain seq x y z
N MET A 1 -23.33 1.06 -8.96
CA MET A 1 -22.14 1.18 -8.09
C MET A 1 -22.63 1.53 -6.69
N LEU A 2 -22.47 0.63 -5.72
CA LEU A 2 -22.85 0.89 -4.32
C LEU A 2 -21.69 1.59 -3.63
N VAL A 3 -21.83 2.90 -3.38
CA VAL A 3 -20.87 3.65 -2.59
C VAL A 3 -21.12 3.37 -1.11
N LYS A 4 -20.08 2.96 -0.38
CA LYS A 4 -20.19 2.66 1.06
C LYS A 4 -19.54 3.78 1.87
N VAL A 5 -20.31 4.42 2.75
CA VAL A 5 -19.78 5.40 3.70
C VAL A 5 -18.85 4.69 4.69
N THR A 6 -17.67 5.26 4.92
CA THR A 6 -16.66 4.77 5.86
C THR A 6 -16.49 5.75 7.01
N GLU A 7 -15.64 5.40 7.99
CA GLU A 7 -15.35 6.25 9.13
C GLU A 7 -14.71 7.59 8.73
N TYR A 8 -13.96 7.60 7.62
CA TYR A 8 -13.13 8.73 7.16
C TYR A 8 -13.62 9.37 5.85
N GLY A 9 -14.66 8.81 5.21
CA GLY A 9 -15.20 9.32 3.96
C GLY A 9 -16.11 8.27 3.31
N PHE A 10 -15.75 7.80 2.12
CA PHE A 10 -16.46 6.72 1.43
C PHE A 10 -15.52 5.82 0.62
N CYS A 11 -16.03 4.65 0.26
CA CYS A 11 -15.31 3.64 -0.51
C CYS A 11 -15.95 3.45 -1.89
N VAL A 12 -15.12 3.41 -2.93
CA VAL A 12 -15.55 3.20 -4.34
C VAL A 12 -15.44 1.74 -4.79
N HIS A 13 -15.16 0.83 -3.86
CA HIS A 13 -15.06 -0.61 -4.12
C HIS A 13 -16.36 -1.19 -4.69
N ASP A 14 -16.24 -2.07 -5.68
CA ASP A 14 -17.39 -2.79 -6.22
C ASP A 14 -17.77 -4.01 -5.37
N PHE A 15 -18.58 -3.76 -4.35
CA PHE A 15 -19.09 -4.79 -3.46
C PHE A 15 -20.02 -5.81 -4.13
N SER A 16 -20.47 -5.59 -5.37
CA SER A 16 -21.30 -6.55 -6.09
C SER A 16 -20.50 -7.73 -6.64
N MET A 17 -19.21 -7.52 -6.91
CA MET A 17 -18.32 -8.54 -7.46
C MET A 17 -17.59 -9.32 -6.38
N ILE A 18 -17.06 -8.63 -5.36
CA ILE A 18 -16.25 -9.26 -4.32
C ILE A 18 -16.36 -8.51 -2.98
N PRO A 19 -16.26 -9.21 -1.82
CA PRO A 19 -16.07 -8.55 -0.54
C PRO A 19 -14.72 -7.82 -0.45
N CYS A 20 -14.70 -6.71 0.30
CA CYS A 20 -13.49 -5.90 0.50
C CYS A 20 -12.38 -6.72 1.19
N GLN A 21 -11.22 -6.82 0.52
CA GLN A 21 -10.03 -7.53 1.02
C GLN A 21 -9.19 -6.69 2.00
N LYS A 22 -9.50 -5.40 2.14
CA LYS A 22 -8.80 -4.41 2.99
C LYS A 22 -9.61 -4.01 4.21
N TYR A 23 -10.65 -4.77 4.55
CA TYR A 23 -11.63 -4.39 5.57
C TYR A 23 -10.95 -3.85 6.85
N ARG A 24 -11.38 -2.65 7.28
CA ARG A 24 -10.82 -1.85 8.41
C ARG A 24 -9.43 -1.25 8.22
N ASP A 25 -8.75 -1.55 7.12
CA ASP A 25 -7.48 -0.94 6.72
C ASP A 25 -7.69 0.15 5.65
N CYS A 26 -8.79 0.92 5.78
CA CYS A 26 -9.22 1.84 4.73
C CYS A 26 -8.20 2.97 4.47
N ILE A 27 -7.46 3.41 5.48
CA ILE A 27 -6.44 4.48 5.33
C ILE A 27 -5.30 4.03 4.39
N ASN A 28 -4.98 2.74 4.39
CA ASN A 28 -3.97 2.16 3.51
C ASN A 28 -4.54 1.66 2.17
N CYS A 29 -5.87 1.70 1.99
CA CYS A 29 -6.55 1.28 0.77
C CYS A 29 -6.59 2.41 -0.27
N THR A 30 -6.31 2.11 -1.54
CA THR A 30 -6.45 3.11 -2.60
C THR A 30 -7.89 3.36 -3.00
N GLU A 31 -8.87 2.56 -2.57
CA GLU A 31 -10.31 2.77 -2.87
C GLU A 31 -11.00 3.68 -1.85
N GLN A 32 -10.30 4.08 -0.78
CA GLN A 32 -10.80 5.06 0.18
C GLN A 32 -10.71 6.47 -0.40
N VAL A 33 -11.81 7.20 -0.25
CA VAL A 33 -11.96 8.57 -0.74
C VAL A 33 -12.44 9.46 0.39
N CYS A 34 -11.85 10.64 0.52
CA CYS A 34 -12.17 11.66 1.51
C CYS A 34 -12.63 12.94 0.82
N VAL A 35 -13.41 13.76 1.51
CA VAL A 35 -13.96 15.01 0.96
C VAL A 35 -13.50 16.16 1.85
N ARG A 36 -12.92 17.18 1.24
CA ARG A 36 -12.53 18.42 1.93
C ARG A 36 -13.79 19.14 2.44
N GLY A 37 -13.74 19.69 3.65
CA GLY A 37 -14.86 20.36 4.30
C GLY A 37 -15.68 19.47 5.25
N ASP A 38 -15.48 18.15 5.23
CA ASP A 38 -16.12 17.24 6.19
C ASP A 38 -15.42 17.26 7.55
N LYS A 39 -15.88 18.15 8.43
CA LYS A 39 -15.31 18.37 9.77
C LYS A 39 -15.42 17.15 10.67
N GLU A 40 -16.49 16.35 10.54
CA GLU A 40 -16.72 15.16 11.36
C GLU A 40 -15.69 14.09 11.03
N LYS A 41 -15.50 13.81 9.73
CA LYS A 41 -14.51 12.82 9.26
C LYS A 41 -13.08 13.28 9.55
N LEU A 42 -12.79 14.57 9.40
CA LEU A 42 -11.48 15.13 9.77
C LEU A 42 -11.20 14.94 11.26
N THR A 43 -12.18 15.17 12.12
CA THR A 43 -12.05 14.94 13.57
C THR A 43 -11.75 13.47 13.87
N ARG A 44 -12.45 12.55 13.21
CA ARG A 44 -12.19 11.11 13.34
C ARG A 44 -10.80 10.71 12.86
N LEU A 45 -10.31 11.30 11.76
CA LEU A 45 -8.94 11.08 11.29
C LEU A 45 -7.89 11.54 12.31
N LYS A 46 -8.10 12.68 12.96
CA LYS A 46 -7.21 13.16 14.03
C LYS A 46 -7.21 12.21 15.23
N ILE A 47 -8.38 11.73 15.65
CA ILE A 47 -8.48 10.70 16.70
C ILE A 47 -7.74 9.42 16.28
N GLN A 48 -7.87 9.00 15.02
CA GLN A 48 -7.18 7.82 14.51
C GLN A 48 -5.66 8.02 14.48
N ARG A 49 -5.17 9.19 14.09
CA ARG A 49 -3.75 9.55 14.15
C ARG A 49 -3.21 9.38 15.57
N ASP A 50 -3.90 9.97 16.56
CA ASP A 50 -3.43 9.96 17.96
C ASP A 50 -3.43 8.53 18.53
N LYS A 51 -4.45 7.72 18.20
CA LYS A 51 -4.48 6.29 18.54
C LYS A 51 -3.32 5.53 17.88
N THR A 52 -3.07 5.78 16.60
CA THR A 52 -2.00 5.11 15.83
C THR A 52 -0.63 5.45 16.40
N GLN A 53 -0.41 6.70 16.78
CA GLN A 53 0.82 7.15 17.47
C GLN A 53 1.05 6.39 18.78
N ALA A 54 0.04 6.31 19.65
CA ALA A 54 0.14 5.55 20.89
C ALA A 54 0.38 4.05 20.66
N GLN A 55 -0.17 3.47 19.59
CA GLN A 55 0.08 2.08 19.22
C GLN A 55 1.49 1.85 18.67
N LEU A 56 2.06 2.83 17.97
CA LEU A 56 3.42 2.78 17.47
C LEU A 56 4.45 2.83 18.61
N GLU A 57 4.21 3.64 19.64
CA GLU A 57 5.03 3.70 20.85
C GLU A 57 5.07 2.35 21.57
N LYS A 58 3.90 1.71 21.74
CA LYS A 58 3.82 0.35 22.31
C LYS A 58 4.49 -0.69 21.42
N ALA A 59 4.35 -0.58 20.10
CA ALA A 59 5.01 -1.47 19.15
C ALA A 59 6.53 -1.38 19.28
N THR A 60 7.05 -0.16 19.48
CA THR A 60 8.47 0.13 19.67
C THR A 60 8.98 -0.53 20.96
N ALA A 61 8.26 -0.39 22.07
CA ALA A 61 8.59 -1.09 23.32
C ALA A 61 8.57 -2.62 23.14
N GLY A 62 7.54 -3.16 22.48
CA GLY A 62 7.43 -4.60 22.19
C GLY A 62 8.55 -5.14 21.30
N MET A 63 9.12 -4.31 20.41
CA MET A 63 10.31 -4.70 19.63
C MET A 63 11.55 -4.80 20.52
N VAL A 64 11.74 -3.87 21.46
CA VAL A 64 12.85 -3.90 22.43
C VAL A 64 12.75 -5.12 23.34
N GLU A 65 11.53 -5.47 23.76
CA GLU A 65 11.24 -6.66 24.57
C GLU A 65 11.29 -7.98 23.78
N GLY A 66 11.48 -7.92 22.45
CA GLY A 66 11.63 -9.10 21.60
C GLY A 66 10.33 -9.84 21.31
N PHE A 67 9.17 -9.19 21.45
CA PHE A 67 7.88 -9.84 21.16
C PHE A 67 7.74 -10.19 19.69
N TYR A 68 7.36 -11.45 19.44
CA TYR A 68 7.13 -11.94 18.10
C TYR A 68 6.05 -11.11 17.38
N GLY A 69 6.36 -10.68 16.15
CA GLY A 69 5.45 -9.89 15.33
C GLY A 69 5.45 -8.38 15.61
N ALA A 70 6.13 -7.90 16.67
CA ALA A 70 6.20 -6.48 17.00
C ALA A 70 6.77 -5.64 15.85
N GLY A 71 7.81 -6.12 15.15
CA GLY A 71 8.38 -5.43 14.00
C GLY A 71 7.40 -5.26 12.83
N ARG A 72 6.65 -6.31 12.47
CA ARG A 72 5.64 -6.22 11.40
C ARG A 72 4.51 -5.26 11.78
N TRP A 73 4.11 -5.30 13.05
CA TRP A 73 3.10 -4.38 13.57
C TRP A 73 3.59 -2.93 13.55
N PHE A 74 4.82 -2.69 13.98
CA PHE A 74 5.48 -1.38 13.93
C PHE A 74 5.47 -0.79 12.52
N GLU A 75 5.96 -1.55 11.52
CA GLU A 75 5.99 -1.07 10.13
C GLU A 75 4.60 -0.71 9.60
N HIS A 76 3.59 -1.54 9.90
CA HIS A 76 2.22 -1.26 9.50
C HIS A 76 1.64 -0.01 10.17
N GLN A 77 1.85 0.15 11.48
CA GLN A 77 1.38 1.34 12.21
C GLN A 77 2.11 2.61 11.74
N LYS A 78 3.41 2.50 11.45
CA LYS A 78 4.22 3.61 10.92
C LYS A 78 3.66 4.10 9.57
N GLN A 79 3.44 3.18 8.63
CA GLN A 79 2.83 3.50 7.34
C GLN A 79 1.44 4.14 7.51
N THR A 80 0.62 3.58 8.40
CA THR A 80 -0.73 4.11 8.67
C THR A 80 -0.66 5.53 9.22
N LEU A 81 0.26 5.80 10.14
CA LEU A 81 0.46 7.13 10.72
C LEU A 81 0.90 8.15 9.67
N GLU A 82 1.92 7.83 8.86
CA GLU A 82 2.43 8.69 7.79
C GLU A 82 1.30 9.10 6.83
N ARG A 83 0.50 8.13 6.39
CA ARG A 83 -0.63 8.37 5.48
C ARG A 83 -1.77 9.14 6.14
N THR A 84 -2.04 8.87 7.41
CA THR A 84 -3.08 9.62 8.15
C THR A 84 -2.68 11.09 8.28
N VAL A 85 -1.41 11.37 8.60
CA VAL A 85 -0.88 12.73 8.71
C VAL A 85 -0.91 13.45 7.35
N GLU A 86 -0.50 12.79 6.28
CA GLU A 86 -0.58 13.33 4.92
C GLU A 86 -2.03 13.68 4.53
N LEU A 87 -2.96 12.78 4.80
CA LEU A 87 -4.38 12.99 4.49
C LEU A 87 -4.98 14.14 5.30
N ILE A 88 -4.65 14.25 6.59
CA ILE A 88 -5.07 15.40 7.43
C ILE A 88 -4.51 16.70 6.84
N ARG A 89 -3.23 16.73 6.45
CA ARG A 89 -2.61 17.91 5.83
C ARG A 89 -3.36 18.35 4.58
N LEU A 90 -3.75 17.42 3.70
CA LEU A 90 -4.54 17.74 2.50
C LEU A 90 -5.94 18.25 2.87
N LEU A 91 -6.57 17.65 3.87
CA LEU A 91 -7.89 18.06 4.34
C LEU A 91 -7.90 19.40 5.10
N GLU A 92 -6.73 19.93 5.47
CA GLU A 92 -6.58 21.22 6.15
C GLU A 92 -5.89 22.31 5.30
N SER A 93 -5.30 21.97 4.15
CA SER A 93 -4.60 22.92 3.26
C SER A 93 -5.53 23.97 2.66
N ASP A 94 -5.27 25.25 2.86
CA ASP A 94 -6.10 26.33 2.29
C ASP A 94 -6.08 26.37 0.75
N ASP A 95 -5.17 25.63 0.11
CA ASP A 95 -5.05 25.50 -1.35
C ASP A 95 -6.09 24.55 -1.96
N ILE A 96 -6.83 23.79 -1.14
CA ILE A 96 -7.82 22.81 -1.59
C ILE A 96 -9.22 23.29 -1.21
N GLU A 97 -10.06 23.51 -2.23
CA GLU A 97 -11.44 23.96 -2.07
C GLU A 97 -12.31 22.95 -1.30
N ASP A 98 -13.26 23.47 -0.52
CA ASP A 98 -14.28 22.65 0.13
C ASP A 98 -15.13 21.90 -0.91
N GLY A 99 -15.39 20.62 -0.64
CA GLY A 99 -16.01 19.69 -1.58
C GLY A 99 -15.03 18.94 -2.49
N ALA A 100 -13.74 19.30 -2.50
CA ALA A 100 -12.75 18.57 -3.27
C ALA A 100 -12.63 17.10 -2.82
N VAL A 101 -12.56 16.21 -3.81
CA VAL A 101 -12.46 14.77 -3.60
C VAL A 101 -11.00 14.35 -3.57
N ILE A 102 -10.55 13.86 -2.42
CA ILE A 102 -9.16 13.48 -2.17
C ILE A 102 -9.04 11.95 -2.14
N ARG A 103 -8.13 11.42 -2.96
CA ARG A 103 -7.82 9.99 -3.04
C ARG A 103 -6.30 9.79 -3.04
N SER A 104 -5.75 9.31 -1.93
CA SER A 104 -4.32 9.09 -1.78
C SER A 104 -3.85 7.85 -2.54
N ARG A 105 -2.75 7.98 -3.28
CA ARG A 105 -2.10 6.83 -3.93
C ARG A 105 -1.41 5.96 -2.88
N ASN A 106 -1.25 4.67 -3.16
CA ASN A 106 -0.43 3.76 -2.35
C ASN A 106 0.48 2.93 -3.27
N ASN A 107 1.75 3.31 -3.35
CA ASN A 107 2.71 2.59 -4.20
C ASN A 107 3.05 1.21 -3.64
N GLN A 108 2.92 1.00 -2.33
CA GLN A 108 3.16 -0.27 -1.66
C GLN A 108 1.96 -1.23 -1.73
N GLU A 109 0.83 -0.79 -2.28
CA GLU A 109 -0.32 -1.67 -2.47
C GLU A 109 0.04 -2.84 -3.39
N PHE A 110 -0.32 -4.04 -2.94
CA PHE A 110 -0.09 -5.28 -3.66
C PHE A 110 -0.75 -5.23 -5.04
N SER A 111 0.02 -5.58 -6.05
CA SER A 111 -0.46 -5.76 -7.40
C SER A 111 0.29 -6.96 -8.00
N PRO A 112 -0.41 -7.93 -8.60
CA PRO A 112 0.24 -9.03 -9.30
C PRO A 112 1.23 -8.53 -10.35
N LEU A 113 0.86 -7.51 -11.12
CA LEU A 113 1.75 -6.91 -12.12
C LEU A 113 3.02 -6.32 -11.50
N LYS A 114 2.91 -5.57 -10.40
CA LYS A 114 4.08 -5.04 -9.69
C LYS A 114 4.98 -6.15 -9.16
N ARG A 115 4.40 -7.23 -8.64
CA ARG A 115 5.13 -8.41 -8.16
C ARG A 115 5.93 -9.06 -9.29
N GLU A 116 5.30 -9.29 -10.45
CA GLU A 116 5.98 -9.88 -11.60
C GLU A 116 7.06 -8.95 -12.18
N MET A 117 6.81 -7.63 -12.21
CA MET A 117 7.82 -6.64 -12.60
C MET A 117 9.03 -6.67 -11.67
N ALA A 118 8.82 -6.70 -10.35
CA ALA A 118 9.90 -6.80 -9.37
C ALA A 118 10.69 -8.11 -9.53
N ALA A 119 10.00 -9.23 -9.77
CA ALA A 119 10.63 -10.52 -10.03
C ALA A 119 11.52 -10.50 -11.28
N LYS A 120 11.07 -9.87 -12.37
CA LYS A 120 11.87 -9.70 -13.61
C LYS A 120 13.11 -8.82 -13.41
N ILE A 121 13.01 -7.78 -12.59
CA ILE A 121 14.16 -6.90 -12.28
C ILE A 121 15.18 -7.63 -11.38
N ALA A 122 14.70 -8.46 -10.44
CA ALA A 122 15.53 -9.20 -9.52
C ALA A 122 16.22 -10.43 -10.15
N GLN A 123 15.79 -10.84 -11.35
CA GLN A 123 16.50 -11.89 -12.09
C GLN A 123 17.87 -11.37 -12.52
N PRO A 124 18.97 -12.05 -12.14
CA PRO A 124 20.27 -11.71 -12.69
C PRO A 124 20.19 -11.86 -14.21
N LYS A 125 20.67 -10.83 -14.94
CA LYS A 125 20.91 -10.98 -16.36
C LYS A 125 21.93 -12.10 -16.51
N VAL A 126 21.51 -13.25 -17.02
CA VAL A 126 22.44 -14.29 -17.42
C VAL A 126 23.19 -13.74 -18.62
N GLU A 127 24.41 -13.25 -18.40
CA GLU A 127 25.35 -12.96 -19.48
C GLU A 127 25.78 -14.32 -20.06
N PHE A 128 25.11 -14.74 -21.12
CA PHE A 128 25.55 -15.89 -21.90
C PHE A 128 26.81 -15.51 -22.67
N ASP A 129 27.94 -16.12 -22.32
CA ASP A 129 29.14 -16.03 -23.14
C ASP A 129 28.91 -16.73 -24.50
N ARG A 130 29.68 -16.36 -25.53
CA ARG A 130 29.63 -17.02 -26.84
C ARG A 130 29.91 -18.51 -26.73
N SER A 131 30.80 -18.90 -25.81
CA SER A 131 31.11 -20.32 -25.51
C SER A 131 29.85 -21.09 -25.07
N ASP A 132 29.02 -20.50 -24.20
CA ASP A 132 27.82 -21.15 -23.68
C ASP A 132 26.74 -21.33 -24.75
N LYS A 133 26.69 -20.43 -25.73
CA LYS A 133 25.78 -20.56 -26.89
C LYS A 133 26.21 -21.66 -27.84
N ASP A 134 27.51 -21.83 -28.05
CA ASP A 134 28.06 -22.87 -28.92
C ASP A 134 27.90 -24.27 -28.28
N GLU A 135 28.07 -24.40 -26.96
CA GLU A 135 27.77 -25.64 -26.22
C GLU A 135 26.28 -26.00 -26.24
N MET A 136 25.37 -25.03 -26.01
CA MET A 136 23.94 -25.29 -26.12
C MET A 136 23.54 -25.71 -27.54
N ARG A 137 24.18 -25.15 -28.57
CA ARG A 137 23.90 -25.49 -29.97
C ARG A 137 24.41 -26.89 -30.34
N ALA A 138 25.53 -27.31 -29.76
CA ALA A 138 26.06 -28.66 -29.88
C ALA A 138 25.17 -29.70 -29.16
N LEU A 139 24.67 -29.38 -27.96
CA LEU A 139 23.78 -30.26 -27.19
C LEU A 139 22.39 -30.44 -27.82
N LEU A 140 21.89 -29.41 -28.52
CA LEU A 140 20.59 -29.44 -29.20
C LEU A 140 20.66 -30.03 -30.62
N GLY A 141 21.78 -30.66 -30.98
CA GLY A 141 21.92 -31.44 -32.22
C GLY A 141 21.89 -30.59 -33.49
N GLY A 142 22.45 -29.38 -33.44
CA GLY A 142 22.49 -28.45 -34.57
C GLY A 142 23.48 -28.80 -35.69
N ASP A 143 23.65 -30.09 -36.00
CA ASP A 143 24.41 -30.55 -37.16
C ASP A 143 23.46 -31.34 -38.10
N PHE A 144 22.67 -30.58 -38.86
CA PHE A 144 22.08 -31.07 -40.09
C PHE A 144 22.74 -30.29 -41.22
N GLY A 145 23.86 -30.82 -41.70
CA GLY A 145 24.41 -30.50 -43.02
C GLY A 145 23.49 -30.99 -44.14
#